data_AF-A0A6F9CV69-F1
#
_entry.id   AF-A0A6F9CV69-F1
#
_cell.length_a   1.000
_cell.length_b   1.000
_cell.length_c   1.000
_cell.angle_alpha   90.00
_cell.angle_beta   90.00
_cell.angle_gamma   90.00
#
_symmetry.space_group_name_H-M   'P 1'
#
loop_
_entity.id
_entity.type
_entity.pdbx_description
1 polymer ?
#
loop_
_entity_poly.entity_id
_entity_poly.type
_entity_poly.pdbx_seq_one_letter_code
_entity_poly.pdbx_strand_id
1 'polypeptide(L)'
;MVSFGRNWCQYTVSKTVSCQVHNGTETLVQRMFQSCRWPGPCSNLIRTLVRPTYMLTYRQVTALEWRCCPGFMGNDCREVATPDDAAL
;
A
#
# COMPACT_ATOMS: atom_id res chain seq x y z
N MET A 1 -7.16 -25.20 -5.31
CA MET A 1 -8.36 -25.60 -4.55
C MET A 1 -9.55 -25.14 -5.38
N VAL A 2 -10.22 -26.06 -6.09
CA VAL A 2 -11.42 -25.76 -6.87
C VAL A 2 -12.62 -25.96 -5.96
N SER A 3 -13.44 -24.93 -5.78
CA SER A 3 -14.66 -25.02 -4.97
C SER A 3 -15.71 -25.82 -5.74
N PHE A 4 -16.04 -27.03 -5.29
CA PHE A 4 -17.07 -27.86 -5.94
C PHE A 4 -18.40 -27.10 -6.01
N GLY A 5 -18.83 -26.76 -7.24
CA GLY A 5 -20.04 -25.97 -7.52
C GLY A 5 -19.79 -24.57 -8.08
N ARG A 6 -18.54 -24.09 -8.09
CA ARG A 6 -18.13 -22.80 -8.67
C ARG A 6 -16.78 -23.04 -9.36
N ASN A 7 -16.76 -23.11 -10.70
CA ASN A 7 -15.58 -23.38 -11.56
C ASN A 7 -14.56 -22.22 -11.55
N TRP A 8 -14.33 -21.63 -10.38
CA TRP A 8 -13.45 -20.53 -10.12
C TRP A 8 -12.15 -21.09 -9.56
N CYS A 9 -11.07 -20.74 -10.22
CA CYS A 9 -9.73 -21.09 -9.80
C CYS A 9 -9.07 -19.86 -9.20
N GLN A 10 -8.32 -20.09 -8.12
CA GLN A 10 -7.51 -19.07 -7.47
C GLN A 10 -6.17 -18.99 -8.19
N TYR A 11 -5.76 -17.78 -8.57
CA TYR A 11 -4.46 -17.57 -9.20
C TYR A 11 -3.68 -16.50 -8.46
N THR A 12 -2.40 -16.78 -8.29
CA THR A 12 -1.43 -15.86 -7.69
C THR A 12 -0.95 -14.90 -8.77
N VAL A 13 -1.25 -13.62 -8.58
CA VAL A 13 -0.81 -12.54 -9.46
C VAL A 13 0.15 -11.63 -8.71
N SER A 14 1.26 -11.26 -9.36
CA SER A 14 2.22 -10.29 -8.83
C SER A 14 1.76 -8.88 -9.19
N LYS A 15 1.41 -8.06 -8.19
CA LYS A 15 1.01 -6.66 -8.36
C LYS A 15 2.02 -5.74 -7.68
N THR A 16 2.36 -4.64 -8.34
CA THR A 16 3.22 -3.60 -7.76
C THR A 16 2.36 -2.64 -6.96
N VAL A 17 2.65 -2.50 -5.67
CA VAL A 17 1.93 -1.59 -4.77
C VAL A 17 2.87 -0.54 -4.21
N SER A 18 2.33 0.66 -3.96
CA SER A 18 3.03 1.72 -3.25
C SER A 18 2.96 1.50 -1.74
N CYS A 19 4.07 1.73 -1.05
CA CYS A 19 4.20 1.59 0.39
C CYS A 19 4.96 2.79 0.95
N GLN A 20 4.45 3.36 2.05
CA GLN A 20 5.15 4.41 2.78
C GLN A 20 6.16 3.75 3.73
N VAL A 21 7.44 4.07 3.55
CA VAL A 21 8.51 3.61 4.43
C VAL A 21 9.15 4.81 5.13
N HIS A 22 9.59 4.60 6.37
CA HIS A 22 10.28 5.62 7.13
C HIS A 22 11.70 5.80 6.58
N ASN A 23 11.99 6.97 6.01
CA ASN A 23 13.27 7.31 5.38
C ASN A 23 14.01 8.38 6.19
N GLY A 24 14.07 8.17 7.50
CA GLY A 24 14.82 9.01 8.43
C GLY A 24 13.95 9.89 9.34
N THR A 25 14.65 10.65 10.18
CA THR A 25 14.04 11.64 11.08
C THR A 25 14.76 12.96 10.90
N GLU A 26 14.03 14.01 10.57
CA GLU A 26 14.57 15.37 10.52
C GLU A 26 14.45 16.02 11.90
N THR A 27 15.56 16.49 12.46
CA THR A 27 15.58 17.23 13.72
C THR A 27 15.48 18.72 13.45
N LEU A 28 14.35 19.33 13.78
CA LEU A 28 14.13 20.77 13.66
C LEU A 28 14.38 21.44 15.01
N VAL A 29 15.19 22.49 15.02
CA VAL A 29 15.43 23.31 16.21
C VAL A 29 14.46 24.48 16.19
N GLN A 30 13.45 24.47 17.06
CA GLN A 30 12.50 25.57 17.20
C GLN A 30 12.86 26.44 18.40
N ARG A 31 13.12 27.72 18.17
CA ARG A 31 13.25 28.72 19.24
C ARG A 31 11.85 29.11 19.71
N MET A 32 11.57 28.92 20.99
CA MET A 32 10.34 29.38 21.63
C MET A 32 10.65 30.60 22.49
N PHE A 33 9.93 31.68 22.21
CA PHE A 33 9.81 32.79 23.13
C PHE A 33 8.54 32.51 23.95
N GLN A 34 8.69 32.01 25.17
CA GLN A 34 7.54 31.97 26.09
C GLN A 34 7.07 33.39 26.35
N SER A 35 5.77 33.58 26.62
CA SER A 35 5.11 34.89 26.69
C SER A 35 5.84 35.82 27.67
N CYS A 36 6.74 36.62 27.13
CA CYS A 36 7.43 37.63 27.91
C CYS A 36 6.51 38.81 28.13
N ARG A 37 6.37 39.22 29.39
CA ARG A 37 5.77 40.50 29.73
C ARG A 37 6.85 41.57 29.65
N TRP A 38 6.88 42.26 28.52
CA TRP A 38 7.78 43.38 28.27
C TRP A 38 7.52 44.50 29.32
N PRO A 39 8.55 45.18 29.89
CA PRO A 39 9.99 45.08 29.65
C PRO A 39 10.68 44.25 30.75
N GLY A 40 11.13 43.03 30.44
CA GLY A 40 11.89 42.18 31.35
C GLY A 40 12.72 41.14 30.59
N PRO A 41 13.72 40.51 31.24
CA PRO A 41 14.61 39.55 30.56
C PRO A 41 13.83 38.30 30.12
N CYS A 42 13.81 38.07 28.80
CA CYS A 42 13.22 36.88 28.20
C CYS A 42 14.19 35.69 28.22
N SER A 43 13.80 34.58 28.85
CA SER A 43 14.50 33.31 28.68
C SER A 43 14.23 32.75 27.28
N ASN A 44 15.30 32.58 26.49
CA ASN A 44 15.22 31.91 25.20
C ASN A 44 15.22 30.39 25.43
N LEU A 45 14.07 29.73 25.24
CA LEU A 45 13.98 28.28 25.32
C LEU A 45 14.15 27.69 23.93
N ILE A 46 15.15 26.83 23.75
CA ILE A 46 15.36 26.08 22.51
C ILE A 46 14.73 24.71 22.68
N ARG A 47 13.77 24.36 21.82
CA ARG A 47 13.17 23.02 21.79
C ARG A 47 13.58 22.30 20.51
N THR A 48 14.09 21.09 20.67
CA THR A 48 14.35 20.16 19.56
C THR A 48 13.08 19.38 19.26
N LEU A 49 12.67 19.38 17.99
CA LEU A 49 11.52 18.66 17.47
C LEU A 49 12.03 17.59 16.50
N VAL A 50 11.60 16.34 16.70
CA VAL A 50 11.92 15.25 15.79
C VAL A 50 10.71 15.01 14.89
N ARG A 51 10.89 15.18 13.57
CA ARG A 51 9.84 14.94 12.59
C ARG A 51 10.20 13.69 11.77
N PRO A 52 9.41 12.60 11.84
CA PRO A 52 9.65 11.43 11.00
C PRO A 52 9.41 11.79 9.53
N THR A 53 10.34 11.41 8.66
CA THR A 53 10.20 11.59 7.20
C THR A 53 9.81 10.26 6.56
N TYR A 54 8.78 10.30 5.71
CA TYR A 54 8.28 9.12 5.01
C TYR A 54 8.54 9.26 3.51
N MET A 55 8.93 8.17 2.87
CA MET A 55 9.15 8.08 1.43
C MET A 55 8.22 7.02 0.83
N LEU A 56 7.74 7.28 -0.38
CA LEU A 56 7.01 6.31 -1.17
C LEU A 56 7.99 5.35 -1.84
N THR A 57 7.79 4.06 -1.62
CA THR A 57 8.52 2.97 -2.28
C THR A 57 7.54 2.05 -2.97
N TYR A 58 8.01 1.36 -4.02
CA TYR A 58 7.21 0.40 -4.76
C TYR A 58 7.72 -1.01 -4.46
N ARG A 59 6.82 -1.89 -4.04
CA ARG A 59 7.14 -3.30 -3.80
C ARG A 59 6.19 -4.20 -4.56
N GLN A 60 6.69 -5.36 -4.96
CA GLN A 60 5.87 -6.42 -5.54
C GLN A 60 5.21 -7.20 -4.41
N VAL A 61 3.89 -7.35 -4.47
CA VAL A 61 3.12 -8.20 -3.56
C VAL A 61 2.40 -9.26 -4.37
N THR A 62 2.30 -10.45 -3.80
CA THR A 62 1.49 -11.53 -4.35
C THR A 62 0.05 -11.33 -3.89
N ALA A 63 -0.86 -11.13 -4.84
CA ALA A 63 -2.29 -11.04 -4.59
C ALA A 63 -2.99 -12.27 -5.17
N LEU A 64 -4.15 -12.57 -4.61
CA LEU A 64 -5.00 -13.68 -5.04
C LEU A 64 -6.15 -13.13 -5.85
N GLU A 65 -6.29 -13.62 -7.08
CA GLU A 65 -7.34 -13.21 -8.00
C GLU A 65 -8.09 -14.45 -8.51
N TRP A 66 -9.41 -14.35 -8.57
CA TRP A 66 -10.28 -15.44 -9.01
C TRP A 66 -10.56 -15.27 -10.51
N ARG A 67 -10.18 -16.27 -11.30
CA ARG A 67 -10.57 -16.38 -12.73
C ARG A 67 -11.14 -17.77 -12.98
N CYS A 68 -11.85 -17.95 -14.08
CA CYS A 68 -12.37 -19.26 -14.44
C CYS A 68 -11.22 -20.27 -14.57
N CYS A 69 -11.48 -21.51 -14.16
CA CYS A 69 -10.55 -22.61 -14.37
C CYS A 69 -10.34 -22.85 -15.89
N PRO A 70 -9.17 -23.34 -16.33
CA PRO A 70 -8.95 -23.64 -17.73
C PRO A 70 -9.99 -24.64 -18.23
N GLY A 71 -10.57 -24.36 -19.40
CA GLY A 71 -11.69 -25.14 -19.95
C GLY A 71 -13.09 -24.64 -19.57
N PHE A 72 -13.19 -23.59 -18.74
CA PHE A 72 -14.46 -22.94 -18.42
C PHE A 72 -14.42 -21.43 -18.73
N MET A 73 -15.49 -20.91 -19.34
CA MET A 73 -15.68 -19.53 -19.77
C MET A 73 -17.07 -19.00 -19.30
N GLY A 74 -17.35 -17.72 -19.54
CA GLY A 74 -18.62 -17.06 -19.23
C GLY A 74 -18.58 -16.31 -17.90
N ASN A 75 -19.53 -15.39 -17.69
CA ASN A 75 -19.57 -14.53 -16.49
C ASN A 75 -19.64 -15.33 -15.17
N ASP A 76 -20.23 -16.52 -15.21
CA ASP A 76 -20.37 -17.43 -14.05
C ASP A 76 -19.39 -18.62 -14.08
N CYS A 77 -18.46 -18.66 -15.05
CA CYS A 77 -17.55 -19.77 -15.31
C CYS A 77 -18.26 -21.13 -15.53
N ARG A 78 -19.52 -21.15 -15.99
CA ARG A 78 -20.30 -22.39 -16.18
C ARG A 78 -20.22 -22.95 -17.60
N GLU A 79 -19.82 -22.14 -18.56
CA GLU A 79 -19.75 -22.54 -19.97
C GLU A 79 -18.43 -23.29 -20.19
N VAL A 80 -18.46 -24.36 -20.99
CA VAL A 80 -17.25 -25.10 -21.35
C VAL A 80 -16.59 -24.39 -22.52
N ALA A 81 -15.35 -23.95 -22.35
CA ALA A 81 -14.59 -23.35 -23.44
C ALA A 81 -14.30 -24.42 -24.50
N THR A 82 -14.67 -24.17 -25.76
CA THR A 82 -14.31 -25.05 -26.87
C THR A 82 -12.82 -24.83 -27.20
N PRO A 83 -12.16 -25.78 -27.90
CA PRO A 83 -10.74 -25.69 -28.21
C PRO A 83 -10.34 -24.42 -28.98
N ASP A 84 -11.28 -23.79 -29.67
CA ASP A 84 -11.08 -22.58 -30.45
C ASP A 84 -10.91 -21.31 -29.56
N ASP A 85 -11.44 -21.31 -28.34
CA ASP A 85 -11.36 -20.18 -27.39
C ASP A 85 -10.12 -20.24 -26.49
N ALA A 86 -9.48 -21.40 -26.36
CA ALA A 86 -8.29 -21.59 -25.52
C ALA A 86 -6.97 -21.16 -26.19
N ALA A 87 -7.03 -20.73 -27.46
CA ALA A 87 -5.90 -20.34 -28.29
C ALA A 87 -5.79 -18.82 -28.55
N LEU A 88 -6.67 -18.01 -27.93
CA LEU A 88 -6.63 -16.54 -27.89
C LEU A 88 -6.27 -16.06 -26.47
#